data_AF-A0A957WPT5-F1
#
_entry.id   AF-A0A957WPT5-F1
#
_cell.length_a   1.000
_cell.length_b   1.000
_cell.length_c   1.000
_cell.angle_alpha   90.00
_cell.angle_beta   90.00
_cell.angle_gamma   90.00
#
_symmetry.space_group_name_H-M   'P 1'
#
loop_
_entity.id
_entity.type
_entity.pdbx_description
1 polymer ?
#
loop_
_entity_poly.entity_id
_entity_poly.type
_entity_poly.pdbx_seq_one_letter_code
_entity_poly.pdbx_strand_id
1 'polypeptide(L)' 'MSRQRVLVTGSSGLIGSEAVRYFDQQGAEVVGIDNNMR' A
#
# COMPACT_ATOMS: atom_id res chain seq x y z
N MET A 1 -13.99 14.98 -6.45
CA MET A 1 -13.19 14.00 -7.21
C MET A 1 -12.99 12.78 -6.34
N SER A 2 -13.20 11.57 -6.86
CA SER A 2 -12.94 10.34 -6.09
C SER A 2 -11.45 10.06 -6.03
N ARG A 3 -10.90 9.94 -4.82
CA ARG A 3 -9.51 9.52 -4.58
C ARG A 3 -9.35 8.05 -5.01
N GLN A 4 -8.27 7.72 -5.70
CA GLN A 4 -7.97 6.34 -6.07
C GLN A 4 -7.75 5.51 -4.78
N ARG A 5 -8.42 4.36 -4.65
CA ARG A 5 -8.24 3.45 -3.52
C ARG A 5 -7.37 2.26 -3.93
N VAL A 6 -6.36 1.95 -3.12
CA VAL A 6 -5.40 0.88 -3.38
C VAL A 6 -5.31 -0.04 -2.17
N LEU A 7 -5.49 -1.34 -2.38
CA LEU A 7 -5.26 -2.38 -1.38
C LEU A 7 -3.91 -3.04 -1.65
N VAL A 8 -3.02 -3.06 -0.66
CA VAL A 8 -1.70 -3.71 -0.76
C VAL A 8 -1.62 -4.84 0.27
N THR A 9 -1.50 -6.08 -0.19
CA THR A 9 -1.21 -7.23 0.67
C THR A 9 0.31 -7.45 0.78
N GLY A 10 0.83 -7.81 1.96
CA GLY A 10 2.26 -7.90 2.18
C GLY A 10 2.94 -6.52 2.26
N SER A 11 2.21 -5.51 2.73
CA SER A 11 2.59 -4.09 2.73
C SER A 11 3.80 -3.74 3.58
N SER A 12 4.22 -4.62 4.51
CA SER A 12 5.43 -4.46 5.32
C SER A 12 6.65 -5.12 4.68
N GLY A 13 6.46 -5.94 3.64
CA GLY A 13 7.55 -6.57 2.90
C GLY A 13 8.37 -5.58 2.05
N LEU A 14 9.51 -6.05 1.52
CA LEU A 14 10.42 -5.22 0.73
C LEU A 14 9.71 -4.54 -0.46
N ILE A 15 8.94 -5.32 -1.23
CA ILE A 15 8.19 -4.81 -2.39
C ILE A 15 6.90 -4.09 -1.95
N GLY A 16 6.17 -4.65 -0.98
CA GLY A 16 4.90 -4.07 -0.56
C GLY A 16 5.05 -2.69 0.07
N SER A 17 6.13 -2.45 0.82
CA SER A 17 6.40 -1.14 1.42
C SER A 17 6.74 -0.08 0.38
N GLU A 18 7.44 -0.43 -0.69
CA GLU A 18 7.67 0.46 -1.83
C GLU A 18 6.38 0.75 -2.60
N ALA A 19 5.51 -0.25 -2.79
CA ALA A 19 4.19 -0.04 -3.41
C ALA A 19 3.32 0.93 -2.59
N VAL A 20 3.29 0.79 -1.26
CA VAL A 20 2.57 1.71 -0.37
C VAL A 20 3.12 3.13 -0.52
N ARG A 21 4.44 3.33 -0.45
CA ARG A 21 5.08 4.66 -0.61
C ARG A 21 4.74 5.28 -1.96
N TYR A 22 4.82 4.51 -3.03
CA TYR A 22 4.54 4.99 -4.37
C TYR A 22 3.10 5.50 -4.50
N PHE A 23 2.11 4.71 -4.08
CA PHE A 23 0.70 5.11 -4.24
C PHE A 23 0.28 6.22 -3.26
N ASP A 24 0.83 6.25 -2.06
CA ASP A 24 0.61 7.35 -1.11
C ASP A 24 1.10 8.70 -1.69
N GLN A 25 2.30 8.72 -2.30
CA GLN A 25 2.86 9.91 -2.96
C GLN A 25 1.99 10.42 -4.13
N GLN A 26 1.28 9.54 -4.81
CA GLN A 26 0.34 9.89 -5.88
C GLN A 26 -1.01 10.39 -5.36
N GLY A 27 -1.16 10.51 -4.04
CA GLY A 27 -2.39 10.95 -3.40
C GLY A 27 -3.49 9.89 -3.42
N ALA A 28 -3.15 8.60 -3.54
CA ALA A 28 -4.11 7.52 -3.36
C ALA A 28 -4.50 7.39 -1.87
N GLU A 29 -5.65 6.77 -1.61
CA GLU A 29 -5.99 6.24 -0.29
C GLU A 29 -5.53 4.78 -0.26
N VAL A 30 -4.49 4.50 0.50
CA VAL A 30 -3.85 3.18 0.54
C VAL A 30 -4.25 2.45 1.82
N VAL A 31 -4.73 1.22 1.67
CA VAL A 31 -4.96 0.29 2.79
C VAL A 31 -3.95 -0.84 2.68
N GLY A 32 -3.05 -0.93 3.65
CA GLY A 32 -2.09 -2.02 3.77
C GLY A 32 -2.64 -3.15 4.62
N ILE A 33 -2.56 -4.39 4.12
CA ILE A 33 -2.78 -5.60 4.91
C ILE A 33 -1.49 -6.40 4.87
N ASP A 34 -0.74 -6.36 5.95
CA ASP A 34 0.39 -7.24 6.12
C ASP A 34 0.05 -8.28 7.17
N ASN A 35 0.14 -9.53 6.76
CA ASN A 35 0.25 -10.60 7.70
C ASN A 35 1.74 -10.77 7.91
N ASN A 36 2.23 -10.39 9.09
CA ASN A 36 3.64 -10.45 9.52
C ASN A 36 4.18 -11.90 9.57
N MET A 37 3.49 -12.82 8.90
CA MET A 37 3.87 -14.16 8.53
C MET A 37 5.05 -14.11 7.56
N ARG A 38 6.22 -13.99 8.17
CA ARG A 38 7.14 -15.10 7.94
C ARG A 38 6.49 -16.42 8.34
#